data_AF-A0A7C8ENW0-F1
#
_entry.id   AF-A0A7C8ENW0-F1
#
_cell.length_a   1.000
_cell.length_b   1.000
_cell.length_c   1.000
_cell.angle_alpha   90.00
_cell.angle_beta   90.00
_cell.angle_gamma   90.00
#
_symmetry.space_group_name_H-M   'P 1'
#
loop_
_entity.id
_entity.type
_entity.pdbx_description
1 polymer ?
#
loop_
_entity_poly.entity_id
_entity_poly.type
_entity_poly.pdbx_seq_one_letter_code
_entity_poly.pdbx_strand_id
1 'polypeptide(L)'
;FSRCFYHCDALLISEIYAASEKPIPGVTGQALVKEIAAHGHHDLHFCPTLEEMHDKLLSIVQPGDVVMTLGAGNILQVGESLLKTLEQRGPNE
;
A
#
# COMPACT_ATOMS: atom_id res chain seq x y z
N PHE A 1 -4.10 3.68 -15.66
CA PHE A 1 -3.50 3.52 -14.32
C PHE A 1 -3.79 2.14 -13.72
N SER A 2 -5.03 1.64 -13.78
CA SER A 2 -5.43 0.34 -13.20
C SER A 2 -4.66 -0.91 -13.70
N ARG A 3 -3.90 -0.81 -14.79
CA ARG A 3 -3.07 -1.90 -15.32
C ARG A 3 -1.56 -1.75 -15.02
N CYS A 4 -1.15 -0.63 -14.40
CA CYS A 4 0.26 -0.32 -14.19
C CYS A 4 0.94 -1.22 -13.15
N PHE A 5 0.15 -1.91 -12.31
CA PHE A 5 0.62 -2.73 -11.21
C PHE A 5 0.60 -4.23 -11.51
N TYR A 6 0.42 -4.64 -12.77
CA TYR A 6 0.22 -6.04 -13.11
C TYR A 6 1.40 -6.97 -12.74
N HIS A 7 2.59 -6.42 -12.55
CA HIS A 7 3.81 -7.19 -12.28
C HIS A 7 4.20 -7.26 -10.79
N CYS A 8 3.48 -6.61 -9.87
CA CYS A 8 3.76 -6.82 -8.45
C CYS A 8 2.99 -8.03 -7.92
N ASP A 9 3.63 -8.80 -7.03
CA ASP A 9 3.03 -9.97 -6.41
C ASP A 9 1.91 -9.57 -5.44
N ALA A 10 2.11 -8.47 -4.70
CA ALA A 10 1.12 -7.88 -3.78
C ALA A 10 1.04 -6.36 -3.94
N LEU A 11 -0.18 -5.81 -3.86
CA LEU A 11 -0.46 -4.38 -3.98
C LEU A 11 -1.32 -3.88 -2.82
N LEU A 12 -0.82 -2.89 -2.09
CA LEU A 12 -1.57 -2.19 -1.03
C LEU A 12 -1.89 -0.78 -1.51
N ILE A 13 -3.15 -0.36 -1.41
CA ILE A 13 -3.61 0.97 -1.83
C ILE A 13 -4.28 1.68 -0.66
N SER A 14 -3.88 2.92 -0.40
CA SER A 14 -4.54 3.78 0.59
C SER A 14 -5.67 4.61 0.00
N GLU A 15 -6.38 5.33 0.87
CA GLU A 15 -7.24 6.42 0.39
C GLU A 15 -6.41 7.54 -0.25
N ILE A 16 -7.06 8.35 -1.09
CA ILE A 16 -6.44 9.48 -1.79
C ILE A 16 -5.96 10.52 -0.78
N TYR A 17 -4.67 10.84 -0.87
CA TYR A 17 -4.12 12.03 -0.24
C TYR A 17 -4.61 13.29 -0.96
N ALA A 18 -5.55 14.01 -0.36
CA ALA A 18 -6.28 15.09 -1.01
C ALA A 18 -5.45 16.35 -1.34
N ALA A 19 -4.24 16.52 -0.78
CA ALA A 19 -3.36 17.67 -1.03
C ALA A 19 -4.05 19.06 -0.95
N SER A 20 -5.00 19.24 -0.03
CA SER A 20 -5.86 20.44 0.12
C SER A 20 -6.91 20.68 -0.99
N GLU A 21 -7.09 19.72 -1.89
CA GLU A 21 -8.16 19.73 -2.89
C GLU A 21 -9.47 19.14 -2.33
N LYS A 22 -10.59 19.50 -2.97
CA LYS A 22 -11.89 18.91 -2.64
C LYS A 22 -11.97 17.51 -3.26
N PRO A 23 -12.49 16.51 -2.52
CA PRO A 23 -12.75 15.20 -3.09
C PRO A 23 -13.65 15.28 -4.33
N ILE A 24 -13.31 14.50 -5.36
CA ILE A 24 -14.13 14.36 -6.57
C ILE A 24 -15.10 13.18 -6.36
N PRO A 25 -16.42 13.36 -6.53
CA PRO A 25 -17.38 12.26 -6.38
C PRO A 25 -17.04 11.05 -7.24
N GLY A 26 -16.99 9.87 -6.63
CA GLY A 26 -16.67 8.61 -7.32
C GLY A 26 -15.18 8.36 -7.55
N VAL A 27 -14.30 9.33 -7.26
CA VAL A 27 -12.85 9.16 -7.34
C VAL A 27 -12.32 8.91 -5.93
N THR A 28 -12.13 7.63 -5.60
CA THR A 28 -11.61 7.18 -4.30
C THR A 28 -10.59 6.06 -4.50
N GLY A 29 -9.73 5.84 -3.50
CA GLY A 29 -8.81 4.70 -3.50
C GLY A 29 -9.58 3.37 -3.58
N GLN A 30 -10.73 3.27 -2.91
CA GLN A 30 -11.61 2.12 -2.99
C GLN A 30 -12.14 1.86 -4.41
N ALA A 31 -12.48 2.91 -5.16
CA ALA A 31 -12.91 2.79 -6.56
C ALA A 31 -11.76 2.29 -7.44
N LEU A 32 -10.55 2.83 -7.23
CA LEU A 32 -9.35 2.37 -7.95
C LEU A 32 -9.04 0.90 -7.70
N VAL A 33 -9.13 0.44 -6.44
CA VAL A 33 -8.95 -0.97 -6.07
C VAL A 33 -9.93 -1.87 -6.82
N LYS A 34 -11.21 -1.48 -6.90
CA LYS A 34 -12.22 -2.25 -7.64
C LYS A 34 -11.86 -2.37 -9.14
N GLU A 35 -11.40 -1.27 -9.74
CA GLU A 35 -10.98 -1.26 -11.13
C GLU A 35 -9.72 -2.11 -11.37
N ILE A 36 -8.75 -2.10 -10.46
CA ILE A 36 -7.55 -2.95 -10.55
C ILE A 36 -7.93 -4.43 -10.41
N ALA A 37 -8.78 -4.77 -9.44
CA ALA A 37 -9.27 -6.13 -9.25
C ALA A 37 -10.00 -6.66 -10.50
N ALA A 38 -10.80 -5.82 -11.17
CA ALA A 38 -11.50 -6.18 -12.41
C ALA A 38 -10.52 -6.52 -13.56
N HIS A 39 -9.26 -6.10 -13.47
CA HIS A 39 -8.20 -6.43 -14.44
C HIS A 39 -7.34 -7.64 -14.04
N GLY A 40 -7.68 -8.33 -12.93
CA GLY A 40 -7.12 -9.64 -12.59
C GLY A 40 -5.93 -9.64 -11.63
N HIS A 41 -5.64 -8.52 -10.96
CA HIS A 41 -4.64 -8.51 -9.87
C HIS A 41 -5.17 -9.29 -8.67
N HIS A 42 -4.41 -10.28 -8.21
CA HIS A 42 -4.88 -11.29 -7.25
C HIS A 42 -4.68 -10.87 -5.80
N ASP A 43 -3.48 -10.40 -5.44
CA ASP A 43 -3.18 -10.02 -4.05
C ASP A 43 -3.26 -8.49 -3.90
N LEU A 44 -4.48 -8.01 -3.71
CA LEU A 44 -4.80 -6.59 -3.66
C LEU A 44 -5.48 -6.26 -2.33
N HIS A 45 -4.98 -5.23 -1.65
CA HIS A 45 -5.48 -4.80 -0.36
C HIS A 45 -5.79 -3.30 -0.37
N PHE A 46 -6.98 -2.94 0.11
CA PHE A 46 -7.31 -1.55 0.41
C PHE A 46 -7.05 -1.29 1.89
N CYS A 47 -6.20 -0.30 2.17
CA CYS A 47 -5.78 0.12 3.50
C CYS A 47 -6.04 1.62 3.65
N PRO A 48 -7.27 2.05 3.99
CA PRO A 48 -7.68 3.46 4.02
C PRO A 48 -6.68 4.39 4.72
N THR A 49 -6.02 3.92 5.77
CA THR A 49 -5.03 4.65 6.56
C THR A 49 -3.62 4.06 6.41
N LEU A 50 -2.59 4.88 6.67
CA LEU A 50 -1.21 4.42 6.67
C LEU A 50 -0.90 3.44 7.80
N GLU A 51 -1.66 3.50 8.90
CA GLU A 51 -1.55 2.56 10.02
C GLU A 51 -2.04 1.16 9.59
N GLU A 52 -3.22 1.08 8.98
CA GLU A 52 -3.71 -0.19 8.41
C GLU A 52 -2.78 -0.73 7.33
N MET A 53 -2.17 0.15 6.53
CA MET A 53 -1.19 -0.26 5.52
C MET A 53 0.07 -0.83 6.17
N HIS A 54 0.58 -0.19 7.22
CA HIS A 54 1.74 -0.68 7.98
C HIS A 54 1.47 -2.07 8.57
N ASP A 55 0.35 -2.23 9.28
CA ASP A 55 -0.02 -3.50 9.91
C ASP A 55 -0.19 -4.61 8.88
N LYS A 56 -0.84 -4.29 7.76
CA LYS A 56 -1.01 -5.25 6.66
C LYS A 56 0.33 -5.64 6.04
N LEU A 57 1.19 -4.67 5.75
CA LEU A 57 2.51 -4.90 5.17
C LEU A 57 3.38 -5.75 6.10
N LEU A 58 3.38 -5.45 7.39
CA LEU A 58 4.10 -6.21 8.41
C LEU A 58 3.59 -7.65 8.56
N SER A 59 2.32 -7.91 8.23
CA SER A 59 1.73 -9.25 8.28
C SER A 59 2.10 -10.14 7.09
N ILE A 60 2.49 -9.54 5.95
CA ILE A 60 2.75 -10.28 4.71
C ILE A 60 4.22 -10.34 4.33
N VAL A 61 5.02 -9.32 4.68
CA VAL A 61 6.43 -9.22 4.27
C VAL A 61 7.25 -10.40 4.78
N GLN A 62 8.09 -10.95 3.90
CA GLN A 62 8.98 -12.08 4.17
C GLN A 62 10.45 -11.68 3.93
N PRO A 63 11.41 -12.41 4.53
CA PRO A 63 12.81 -12.29 4.16
C PRO A 63 13.02 -12.51 2.65
N GLY A 64 13.68 -11.57 1.99
CA GLY A 64 13.92 -11.61 0.54
C GLY A 64 12.95 -10.77 -0.29
N ASP A 65 11.87 -10.26 0.30
CA ASP A 65 10.93 -9.38 -0.39
C ASP A 65 11.56 -8.02 -0.69
N VAL A 66 11.16 -7.44 -1.83
CA VAL A 66 11.43 -6.04 -2.17
C VAL A 66 10.16 -5.24 -1.95
N VAL A 67 10.17 -4.37 -0.94
CA VAL A 67 9.06 -3.46 -0.65
C VAL A 67 9.32 -2.10 -1.32
N MET A 68 8.36 -1.62 -2.09
CA MET A 68 8.42 -0.32 -2.75
C MET A 68 7.21 0.54 -2.33
N THR A 69 7.46 1.67 -1.68
CA THR A 69 6.43 2.68 -1.41
C THR A 69 6.38 3.68 -2.57
N LEU A 70 5.18 3.92 -3.11
CA LEU A 70 4.97 4.80 -4.27
C LEU A 70 3.89 5.81 -3.98
N GLY A 71 4.17 7.08 -4.27
CA GLY A 71 3.22 8.18 -4.12
C GLY A 71 3.90 9.47 -3.69
N ALA A 72 3.09 10.49 -3.47
CA ALA A 72 3.51 11.75 -2.89
C ALA A 72 3.06 11.87 -1.43
N GLY A 73 3.43 12.95 -0.77
CA GLY A 73 2.99 13.24 0.60
C GLY A 73 3.67 12.34 1.62
N ASN A 74 2.87 11.61 2.41
CA ASN A 74 3.33 10.92 3.61
C ASN A 74 3.54 9.40 3.44
N ILE A 75 3.44 8.85 2.23
CA ILE A 75 3.59 7.40 2.00
C ILE A 75 4.98 6.86 2.40
N LEU A 76 6.01 7.71 2.36
CA LEU A 76 7.37 7.37 2.83
C LEU A 76 7.36 6.86 4.28
N GLN A 77 6.47 7.39 5.12
CA GLN A 77 6.36 7.04 6.53
C GLN A 77 6.03 5.55 6.75
N VAL A 78 5.37 4.90 5.80
CA VAL A 78 5.08 3.46 5.86
C VAL A 78 6.36 2.62 5.76
N GLY A 79 7.28 3.02 4.88
CA GLY A 79 8.57 2.35 4.74
C GLY A 79 9.46 2.55 5.96
N GLU A 80 9.54 3.79 6.45
CA GLU A 80 10.31 4.13 7.66
C GLU A 80 9.77 3.39 8.90
N SER A 81 8.44 3.34 9.07
CA SER A 81 7.82 2.62 10.19
C SER A 81 8.04 1.12 10.08
N LEU A 82 7.95 0.54 8.87
CA LEU A 82 8.22 -0.89 8.66
C LEU A 82 9.65 -1.25 9.07
N LEU A 83 10.65 -0.49 8.60
CA LEU A 83 12.05 -0.73 8.93
C LEU A 83 12.28 -0.69 10.45
N LYS A 84 11.76 0.35 11.11
CA LYS A 84 11.86 0.49 12.56
C LYS A 84 11.25 -0.70 13.31
N THR A 85 10.10 -1.19 12.86
CA THR A 85 9.45 -2.35 13.50
C THR A 85 10.23 -3.64 13.27
N LEU A 86 10.80 -3.85 12.08
CA LEU A 86 11.62 -5.02 11.78
C LEU A 86 12.94 -5.03 12.56
N GLU A 87 13.60 -3.88 12.70
CA GLU A 87 14.82 -3.74 13.52
C GLU A 87 14.58 -4.09 15.00
N GLN A 88 13.41 -3.72 15.54
CA GLN A 88 13.02 -4.03 16.91
C GLN A 88 12.68 -5.50 17.14
N ARG A 89 12.19 -6.20 16.11
CA ARG A 89 11.90 -7.64 16.18
C ARG A 89 13.16 -8.49 16.20
N GLY A 90 14.31 -7.93 15.80
CA GLY A 90 15.55 -8.68 15.62
C GLY A 90 15.45 -9.66 14.44
N PRO A 91 16.58 -10.22 13.96
CA PRO A 91 16.52 -11.32 13.01
C PRO A 91 15.83 -12.50 13.69
N ASN A 92 14.69 -12.92 13.15
CA ASN A 92 14.13 -14.22 13.50
C ASN A 92 15.19 -15.28 13.15
N GLU A 93 15.70 -16.01 14.16
CA GLU A 93 16.49 -17.24 13.99
C GLU A 93 15.63 -18.35 13.35
#